data_AF-A0A7C2QHT2-F1
#
_entry.id   AF-A0A7C2QHT2-F1
#
_cell.length_a   1.000
_cell.length_b   1.000
_cell.length_c   1.000
_cell.angle_alpha   90.00
_cell.angle_beta   90.00
_cell.angle_gamma   90.00
#
_symmetry.space_group_name_H-M   'P 1'
#
loop_
_entity.id
_entity.type
_entity.pdbx_description
1 polymer ?
#
loop_
_entity_poly.entity_id
_entity_poly.type
_entity_poly.pdbx_seq_one_letter_code
_entity_poly.pdbx_strand_id
1 'polypeptide(L)'
;MPPLSKSAGLDFPHPLLINIGHFRSPHQLFQANGFYLQYGDTGTIVWTEEGTTRMKRFPRFLAAGFAVSVLAIELAFFIIDAAQPEGVKLSAPRDGLAYPIPLPVEGIAWYHGDQDYRVTLTASRDNEPPLVVDIPREAVVYEGKTAFLLASFRTQLALPEEGTWELSFTVIGPDGGCVWGEPISITAGGEQPTVAFRHFSVQHLAALAGVLAAVIVVLALSRTLDPKMKTGLEFALVLVLWLNEISYQLYWYLTGGWYAATALIVQMCGLSIIMLFIVFALPEGKIRRIMYELIYFWGLGGALQALLTPDIGFRGFPDYK
;
A
#
# COMPACT_ATOMS: atom_id res chain seq x y z
N MET A 1 -40.01 -39.01 39.72
CA MET A 1 -39.67 -37.61 40.05
C MET A 1 -38.74 -37.07 38.97
N PRO A 2 -39.19 -36.18 38.07
CA PRO A 2 -38.31 -35.33 37.30
C PRO A 2 -38.21 -33.93 37.96
N PRO A 3 -37.05 -33.25 37.97
CA PRO A 3 -36.96 -31.89 38.49
C PRO A 3 -36.95 -30.81 37.39
N LEU A 4 -37.86 -29.84 37.58
CA LEU A 4 -37.65 -28.39 37.54
C LEU A 4 -37.20 -27.72 36.22
N SER A 5 -38.20 -27.28 35.44
CA SER A 5 -38.07 -26.14 34.54
C SER A 5 -37.96 -24.84 35.36
N LYS A 6 -36.85 -24.12 35.26
CA LYS A 6 -36.76 -22.73 35.73
C LYS A 6 -37.29 -21.78 34.65
N SER A 7 -38.52 -21.32 34.82
CA SER A 7 -39.04 -20.11 34.17
C SER A 7 -38.55 -18.89 34.95
N ALA A 8 -37.60 -18.14 34.39
CA ALA A 8 -37.28 -16.81 34.89
C ALA A 8 -38.22 -15.81 34.20
N GLY A 9 -39.26 -15.39 34.91
CA GLY A 9 -40.14 -14.30 34.50
C GLY A 9 -39.41 -12.97 34.61
N LEU A 10 -39.38 -12.22 33.51
CA LEU A 10 -39.11 -10.78 33.53
C LEU A 10 -40.45 -10.06 33.69
N ASP A 11 -40.71 -9.58 34.91
CA ASP A 11 -41.83 -8.72 35.25
C ASP A 11 -41.65 -7.37 34.55
N PHE A 12 -42.56 -7.03 33.63
CA PHE A 12 -42.69 -5.66 33.12
C PHE A 12 -43.88 -5.00 33.84
N PRO A 13 -43.72 -3.83 34.47
CA PRO A 13 -44.83 -3.13 35.07
C PRO A 13 -45.64 -2.44 33.96
N HIS A 14 -46.95 -2.69 33.98
CA HIS A 14 -48.01 -2.17 33.11
C HIS A 14 -48.18 -2.85 31.73
N PRO A 15 -49.38 -3.39 31.41
CA PRO A 15 -49.70 -3.81 30.06
C PRO A 15 -49.88 -2.58 29.18
N LEU A 16 -48.89 -2.30 28.32
CA LEU A 16 -49.11 -1.45 27.16
C LEU A 16 -49.99 -2.25 26.19
N LEU A 17 -51.31 -2.16 26.42
CA LEU A 17 -52.34 -2.62 25.49
C LEU A 17 -52.23 -1.76 24.22
N ILE A 18 -51.34 -2.14 23.31
CA ILE A 18 -51.41 -1.68 21.93
C ILE A 18 -52.57 -2.46 21.31
N ASN A 19 -53.74 -1.82 21.27
CA ASN A 19 -54.90 -2.31 20.54
C ASN A 19 -54.59 -2.21 19.04
N ILE A 20 -54.05 -3.29 18.47
CA ILE A 20 -53.86 -3.40 17.03
C ILE A 20 -55.12 -4.08 16.49
N GLY A 21 -55.92 -3.29 15.76
CA GLY A 21 -57.18 -3.71 15.20
C GLY A 21 -57.09 -4.98 14.34
N HIS A 22 -58.24 -5.63 14.26
CA HIS A 22 -58.56 -6.80 13.46
C HIS A 22 -57.79 -6.89 12.11
N PHE A 23 -56.73 -7.71 12.05
CA PHE A 23 -56.03 -8.04 10.80
C PHE A 23 -56.41 -9.44 10.32
N ARG A 24 -57.09 -9.49 9.18
CA ARG A 24 -57.37 -10.70 8.39
C ARG A 24 -56.15 -11.04 7.52
N SER A 25 -55.21 -11.87 7.99
CA SER A 25 -54.46 -12.86 7.18
C SER A 25 -53.34 -13.52 8.00
N PRO A 26 -53.01 -14.82 7.82
CA PRO A 26 -52.09 -15.55 8.70
C PRO A 26 -50.59 -15.37 8.40
N HIS A 27 -50.17 -14.46 7.50
CA HIS A 27 -48.80 -14.45 6.99
C HIS A 27 -48.15 -13.06 6.95
N GLN A 28 -48.08 -12.37 8.08
CA GLN A 28 -47.22 -11.17 8.21
C GLN A 28 -46.06 -11.42 9.17
N LEU A 29 -44.86 -11.58 8.59
CA LEU A 29 -43.58 -11.55 9.31
C LEU A 29 -43.22 -10.10 9.59
N PHE A 30 -43.22 -9.70 10.87
CA PHE A 30 -42.65 -8.43 11.30
C PHE A 30 -41.17 -8.63 11.62
N GLN A 31 -40.31 -7.85 10.98
CA GLN A 31 -38.86 -7.87 11.18
C GLN A 31 -38.47 -6.63 11.99
N ALA A 32 -37.96 -6.84 13.20
CA ALA A 32 -37.33 -5.79 14.00
C ALA A 32 -36.09 -6.37 14.68
N ASN A 33 -34.92 -5.76 14.45
CA ASN A 33 -33.66 -6.09 15.12
C ASN A 33 -33.24 -7.58 15.10
N GLY A 34 -33.39 -8.27 13.97
CA GLY A 34 -32.87 -9.64 13.80
C GLY A 34 -33.69 -10.74 14.49
N PHE A 35 -34.90 -10.43 14.92
CA PHE A 35 -35.84 -11.41 15.46
C PHE A 35 -37.07 -11.53 14.56
N TYR A 36 -37.54 -12.75 14.34
CA TYR A 36 -38.80 -13.03 13.66
C TYR A 36 -39.87 -13.44 14.68
N LEU A 37 -41.07 -12.92 14.50
CA LEU A 37 -42.28 -13.41 15.15
C LEU A 37 -42.83 -14.57 14.32
N GLN A 38 -42.69 -15.80 14.81
CA GLN A 38 -43.36 -16.96 14.23
C GLN A 38 -44.57 -17.31 15.10
N TYR A 39 -45.78 -17.22 14.53
CA TYR A 39 -47.01 -17.60 15.20
C TYR A 39 -47.18 -19.12 15.09
N GLY A 40 -47.03 -19.84 16.21
CA GLY A 40 -47.33 -21.28 16.24
C GLY A 40 -48.84 -21.53 16.32
N ASP A 41 -49.30 -22.70 15.87
CA ASP A 41 -50.72 -23.12 15.87
C ASP A 41 -51.39 -23.13 17.26
N THR A 42 -50.61 -22.95 18.33
CA THR A 42 -51.08 -22.85 19.73
C THR A 42 -51.07 -21.43 20.31
N GLY A 43 -50.82 -20.40 19.50
CA GLY A 43 -50.81 -18.99 19.95
C GLY A 43 -49.58 -18.60 20.78
N THR A 44 -48.52 -19.38 20.73
CA THR A 44 -47.26 -19.12 21.46
C THR A 44 -46.29 -18.36 20.55
N ILE A 45 -45.80 -17.20 21.03
CA ILE A 45 -44.75 -16.44 20.37
C ILE A 45 -43.40 -17.05 20.77
N VAL A 46 -42.68 -17.61 19.79
CA VAL A 46 -41.31 -18.12 19.99
C VAL A 46 -40.32 -17.17 19.34
N TRP A 47 -39.46 -16.57 20.14
CA TRP A 47 -38.31 -15.81 19.65
C TRP A 47 -37.24 -16.81 19.20
N THR A 48 -36.99 -16.88 17.89
CA THR A 48 -35.86 -17.66 17.34
C THR A 48 -34.74 -16.69 16.97
N GLU A 49 -33.59 -16.81 17.65
CA GLU A 49 -32.37 -16.14 17.23
C GLU A 49 -31.93 -16.72 15.88
N GLU A 50 -31.74 -15.86 14.89
CA GLU A 50 -31.11 -16.25 13.63
C GLU A 50 -29.71 -16.77 13.96
N GLY A 51 -29.49 -18.07 13.74
CA GLY A 51 -28.20 -18.74 13.88
C GLY A 51 -27.21 -18.20 12.85
N THR A 52 -26.81 -16.94 12.99
CA THR A 52 -25.70 -16.34 12.27
C THR A 52 -24.49 -17.15 12.69
N THR A 53 -24.01 -17.97 11.77
CA THR A 53 -22.74 -18.67 11.91
C THR A 53 -21.66 -17.60 11.85
N ARG A 54 -21.46 -16.92 12.99
CA ARG A 54 -20.44 -15.91 13.19
C ARG A 54 -19.13 -16.64 12.95
N MET A 55 -18.47 -16.39 11.81
CA MET A 55 -17.13 -16.91 11.58
C MET A 55 -16.30 -16.59 12.83
N LYS A 56 -15.59 -17.59 13.35
CA LYS A 56 -14.69 -17.39 14.49
C LYS A 56 -13.78 -16.22 14.11
N ARG A 57 -13.94 -15.08 14.80
CA ARG A 57 -13.12 -13.89 14.55
C ARG A 57 -11.66 -14.29 14.62
N PHE A 58 -10.87 -13.80 13.67
CA PHE A 58 -9.43 -14.02 13.67
C PHE A 58 -8.88 -13.62 15.05
N PRO A 59 -8.08 -14.48 15.71
CA PRO A 59 -7.62 -14.23 17.06
C PRO A 59 -6.81 -12.93 17.14
N ARG A 60 -7.25 -12.02 18.00
CA ARG A 60 -6.66 -10.68 18.14
C ARG A 60 -5.17 -10.68 18.44
N PHE A 61 -4.71 -11.66 19.21
CA PHE A 61 -3.30 -11.80 19.56
C PHE A 61 -2.45 -12.16 18.34
N LEU A 62 -2.97 -12.96 17.39
CA LEU A 62 -2.27 -13.22 16.13
C LEU A 62 -2.25 -11.98 15.24
N ALA A 63 -3.36 -11.23 15.18
CA ALA A 63 -3.40 -10.00 14.40
C ALA A 63 -2.43 -8.95 14.92
N ALA A 64 -2.42 -8.73 16.24
CA ALA A 64 -1.48 -7.82 16.88
C ALA A 64 -0.04 -8.33 16.77
N GLY A 65 0.21 -9.62 16.97
CA GLY A 65 1.53 -10.22 16.83
C GLY A 65 2.11 -10.05 15.42
N PHE A 66 1.28 -10.28 14.39
CA PHE A 66 1.68 -10.08 13.00
C PHE A 66 2.02 -8.62 12.70
N ALA A 67 1.15 -7.68 13.09
CA ALA A 67 1.41 -6.25 12.92
C ALA A 67 2.70 -5.81 13.63
N VAL A 68 2.92 -6.29 14.86
CA VAL A 68 4.13 -6.00 15.64
C VAL A 68 5.37 -6.59 14.95
N SER A 69 5.30 -7.82 14.43
CA SER A 69 6.44 -8.41 13.73
C SER A 69 6.82 -7.65 12.46
N VAL A 70 5.85 -7.19 11.69
CA VAL A 70 6.10 -6.39 10.47
C VAL A 70 6.77 -5.07 10.84
N LEU A 71 6.20 -4.35 11.82
CA LEU A 71 6.77 -3.09 12.29
C LEU A 71 8.17 -3.27 12.91
N ALA A 72 8.43 -4.38 13.61
CA ALA A 72 9.74 -4.67 14.17
C ALA A 72 10.81 -4.95 13.08
N ILE A 73 10.43 -5.69 12.04
CA ILE A 73 11.30 -5.94 10.88
C ILE A 73 11.65 -4.63 10.20
N GLU A 74 10.67 -3.77 9.96
CA GLU A 74 10.90 -2.46 9.35
C GLU A 74 11.72 -1.52 10.22
N LEU A 75 11.49 -1.53 11.53
CA LEU A 75 12.31 -0.77 12.46
C LEU A 75 13.77 -1.25 12.43
N ALA A 76 14.01 -2.55 12.31
CA ALA A 76 15.36 -3.08 12.17
C ALA A 76 16.02 -2.58 10.87
N PHE A 77 15.32 -2.62 9.74
CA PHE A 77 15.84 -2.08 8.48
C PHE A 77 16.08 -0.57 8.54
N PHE A 78 15.15 0.18 9.16
CA PHE A 78 15.31 1.61 9.40
C PHE A 78 16.57 1.90 10.21
N ILE A 79 16.84 1.14 11.28
CA ILE A 79 18.03 1.33 12.11
C ILE A 79 19.30 1.04 11.32
N ILE A 80 19.31 -0.02 10.50
CA ILE A 80 20.47 -0.38 9.65
C ILE A 80 20.76 0.74 8.65
N ASP A 81 19.75 1.27 7.99
CA ASP A 81 19.86 2.33 6.99
C ASP A 81 20.24 3.68 7.65
N ALA A 82 19.61 4.02 8.77
CA ALA A 82 19.91 5.23 9.53
C ALA A 82 21.29 5.21 10.20
N ALA A 83 21.90 4.03 10.39
CA ALA A 83 23.26 3.90 10.88
C ALA A 83 24.32 4.23 9.82
N GLN A 84 23.94 4.38 8.54
CA GLN A 84 24.84 4.81 7.46
C GLN A 84 24.80 6.34 7.32
N PRO A 85 25.83 7.08 7.78
CA PRO A 85 25.80 8.55 7.78
C PRO A 85 25.79 9.14 6.37
N GLU A 86 26.32 8.42 5.39
CA GLU A 86 26.51 8.85 4.01
C GLU A 86 26.27 7.66 3.07
N GLY A 87 25.76 7.92 1.86
CA GLY A 87 25.49 6.85 0.91
C GLY A 87 24.82 7.30 -0.38
N VAL A 88 24.80 6.39 -1.35
CA VAL A 88 24.06 6.52 -2.60
C VAL A 88 23.40 5.20 -2.94
N LYS A 89 22.12 5.26 -3.31
CA LYS A 89 21.33 4.10 -3.75
C LYS A 89 20.62 4.43 -5.04
N LEU A 90 20.68 3.49 -5.97
CA LEU A 90 20.04 3.61 -7.27
C LEU A 90 18.70 2.90 -7.27
N SER A 91 17.72 3.54 -7.87
CA SER A 91 16.46 2.92 -8.25
C SER A 91 16.50 2.45 -9.72
N ALA A 92 17.23 3.19 -10.57
CA ALA A 92 17.53 2.84 -11.95
C ALA A 92 18.83 3.54 -12.41
N PRO A 93 19.61 2.96 -13.34
CA PRO A 93 19.43 1.63 -13.93
C PRO A 93 19.77 0.52 -12.92
N ARG A 94 19.35 -0.71 -13.20
CA ARG A 94 19.59 -1.88 -12.35
C ARG A 94 20.65 -2.78 -12.95
N ASP A 95 21.35 -3.47 -12.05
CA ASP A 95 22.40 -4.39 -12.41
C ASP A 95 21.90 -5.54 -13.30
N GLY A 96 22.70 -5.87 -14.31
CA GLY A 96 22.48 -6.95 -15.26
C GLY A 96 21.37 -6.71 -16.30
N LEU A 97 20.74 -5.53 -16.35
CA LEU A 97 19.66 -5.25 -17.30
C LEU A 97 20.12 -4.46 -18.53
N ALA A 98 19.39 -4.65 -19.63
CA ALA A 98 19.56 -3.90 -20.86
C ALA A 98 18.72 -2.62 -20.83
N TYR A 99 19.36 -1.48 -21.12
CA TYR A 99 18.71 -0.18 -21.18
C TYR A 99 18.89 0.46 -22.56
N PRO A 100 17.86 1.14 -23.06
CA PRO A 100 17.96 2.03 -24.21
C PRO A 100 18.81 3.29 -23.92
N ILE A 101 19.26 3.98 -24.98
CA ILE A 101 19.97 5.26 -24.90
C ILE A 101 19.01 6.38 -25.35
N PRO A 102 18.82 7.47 -24.57
CA PRO A 102 19.45 7.75 -23.28
C PRO A 102 18.83 6.92 -22.14
N LEU A 103 19.66 6.46 -21.21
CA LEU A 103 19.22 5.61 -20.10
C LEU A 103 18.68 6.42 -18.93
N PRO A 104 17.64 5.93 -18.22
CA PRO A 104 17.13 6.57 -17.02
C PRO A 104 18.08 6.36 -15.84
N VAL A 105 18.47 7.44 -15.18
CA VAL A 105 19.27 7.44 -13.96
C VAL A 105 18.44 8.06 -12.85
N GLU A 106 18.08 7.27 -11.86
CA GLU A 106 17.21 7.67 -10.75
C GLU A 106 17.74 7.07 -9.44
N GLY A 107 17.80 7.86 -8.39
CA GLY A 107 18.31 7.39 -7.10
C GLY A 107 18.17 8.40 -5.98
N ILE A 108 18.72 8.05 -4.84
CA ILE A 108 18.82 8.88 -3.66
C ILE A 108 20.28 8.88 -3.21
N ALA A 109 20.80 10.06 -2.88
CA ALA A 109 22.08 10.23 -2.23
C ALA A 109 21.88 10.99 -0.92
N TRP A 110 22.79 10.79 0.04
CA TRP A 110 22.84 11.56 1.27
C TRP A 110 24.28 11.68 1.75
N TYR A 111 24.57 12.79 2.41
CA TYR A 111 25.86 13.07 3.02
C TYR A 111 25.63 13.73 4.37
N HIS A 112 26.44 13.38 5.37
CA HIS A 112 26.30 13.91 6.72
C HIS A 112 26.83 15.34 6.81
N GLY A 113 26.21 16.18 7.65
CA GLY A 113 26.67 17.54 7.93
C GLY A 113 26.14 18.60 6.98
N ASP A 114 26.48 18.53 5.69
CA ASP A 114 26.10 19.55 4.69
C ASP A 114 25.29 18.95 3.53
N GLN A 115 24.33 19.73 3.03
CA GLN A 115 23.49 19.36 1.88
C GLN A 115 24.13 19.74 0.54
N ASP A 116 25.23 20.50 0.54
CA ASP A 116 25.97 20.93 -0.66
C ASP A 116 27.01 19.88 -1.13
N TYR A 117 26.61 18.61 -1.22
CA TYR A 117 27.41 17.56 -1.84
C TYR A 117 27.13 17.43 -3.34
N ARG A 118 28.01 16.77 -4.09
CA ARG A 118 27.81 16.48 -5.51
C ARG A 118 27.60 14.99 -5.71
N VAL A 119 26.79 14.64 -6.70
CA VAL A 119 26.63 13.25 -7.13
C VAL A 119 27.19 13.16 -8.54
N THR A 120 28.10 12.22 -8.73
CA THR A 120 28.72 11.96 -10.03
C THR A 120 28.47 10.52 -10.42
N LEU A 121 28.31 10.30 -11.73
CA LEU A 121 28.22 8.99 -12.34
C LEU A 121 29.47 8.78 -13.19
N THR A 122 30.18 7.70 -12.91
CA THR A 122 31.32 7.25 -13.70
C THR A 122 30.88 6.04 -14.50
N ALA A 123 30.83 6.19 -15.83
CA ALA A 123 30.59 5.12 -16.77
C ALA A 123 31.91 4.67 -17.39
N SER A 124 32.26 3.40 -17.19
CA SER A 124 33.49 2.78 -17.68
C SER A 124 33.17 1.65 -18.66
N ARG A 125 34.04 1.46 -19.65
CA ARG A 125 33.99 0.38 -20.63
C ARG A 125 35.41 -0.07 -20.94
N ASP A 126 35.57 -1.35 -21.25
CA ASP A 126 36.88 -1.95 -21.55
C ASP A 126 37.66 -1.12 -22.59
N ASN A 127 38.87 -0.69 -22.21
CA ASN A 127 39.82 0.08 -23.03
C ASN A 127 39.39 1.51 -23.42
N GLU A 128 38.35 2.08 -22.83
CA GLU A 128 37.96 3.48 -23.02
C GLU A 128 38.21 4.31 -21.75
N PRO A 129 38.52 5.62 -21.86
CA PRO A 129 38.58 6.48 -20.69
C PRO A 129 37.19 6.60 -20.05
N PRO A 130 37.09 6.59 -18.72
CA PRO A 130 35.80 6.64 -18.05
C PRO A 130 35.11 7.98 -18.30
N LEU A 131 33.82 7.91 -18.64
CA LEU A 131 32.95 9.07 -18.76
C LEU A 131 32.43 9.45 -17.37
N VAL A 132 32.84 10.60 -16.86
CA VAL A 132 32.36 11.14 -15.58
C VAL A 132 31.35 12.24 -15.84
N VAL A 133 30.13 12.08 -15.30
CA VAL A 133 29.02 13.02 -15.49
C VAL A 133 28.49 13.47 -14.14
N ASP A 134 28.36 14.78 -13.98
CA ASP A 134 27.67 15.36 -12.82
C ASP A 134 26.17 15.13 -12.94
N ILE A 135 25.59 14.53 -11.90
CA ILE A 135 24.16 14.28 -11.83
C ILE A 135 23.49 15.51 -11.19
N PRO A 136 22.65 16.24 -11.94
CA PRO A 136 21.96 17.40 -11.38
C PRO A 136 20.99 16.96 -10.30
N ARG A 137 20.97 17.71 -9.19
CA ARG A 137 20.00 17.55 -8.11
C ARG A 137 19.09 18.76 -8.10
N GLU A 138 17.81 18.51 -7.87
CA GLU A 138 16.83 19.58 -7.77
C GLU A 138 17.02 20.37 -6.47
N ALA A 139 16.73 21.66 -6.51
CA ALA A 139 16.91 22.57 -5.39
C ALA A 139 15.56 23.06 -4.86
N VAL A 140 15.40 23.05 -3.54
CA VAL A 140 14.32 23.78 -2.88
C VAL A 140 14.75 25.24 -2.78
N VAL A 141 14.01 26.12 -3.43
CA VAL A 141 14.27 27.56 -3.43
C VAL A 141 13.22 28.27 -2.57
N TYR A 142 13.69 29.04 -1.58
CA TYR A 142 12.86 29.85 -0.71
C TYR A 142 13.31 31.32 -0.80
N GLU A 143 12.38 32.23 -1.10
CA GLU A 143 12.66 33.67 -1.28
C GLU A 143 13.81 33.97 -2.26
N GLY A 144 13.94 33.17 -3.32
CA GLY A 144 14.99 33.33 -4.33
C GLY A 144 16.37 32.84 -3.90
N LYS A 145 16.50 32.22 -2.72
CA LYS A 145 17.72 31.56 -2.25
C LYS A 145 17.53 30.04 -2.26
N THR A 146 18.54 29.31 -2.73
CA THR A 146 18.57 27.84 -2.58
C THR A 146 18.64 27.51 -1.09
N ALA A 147 17.60 26.89 -0.57
CA ALA A 147 17.54 26.42 0.81
C ALA A 147 18.37 25.15 0.98
N PHE A 148 18.13 24.14 0.13
CA PHE A 148 18.89 22.89 0.09
C PHE A 148 18.64 22.13 -1.22
N LEU A 149 19.55 21.22 -1.56
CA LEU A 149 19.39 20.28 -2.67
C LEU A 149 18.66 19.01 -2.20
N LEU A 150 17.79 18.46 -3.04
CA LEU A 150 17.09 17.22 -2.77
C LEU A 150 18.07 16.02 -2.76
N ALA A 151 17.76 15.07 -1.88
CA ALA A 151 18.46 13.79 -1.80
C ALA A 151 18.16 12.92 -3.03
N SER A 152 16.91 12.98 -3.51
CA SER A 152 16.49 12.30 -4.74
C SER A 152 16.96 13.04 -5.98
N PHE A 153 17.39 12.29 -6.98
CA PHE A 153 17.75 12.80 -8.30
C PHE A 153 17.18 11.94 -9.40
N ARG A 154 16.90 12.58 -10.54
CA ARG A 154 16.37 11.92 -11.74
C ARG A 154 16.91 12.61 -12.98
N THR A 155 17.57 11.87 -13.85
CA THR A 155 18.10 12.39 -15.12
C THR A 155 18.12 11.30 -16.20
N GLN A 156 18.43 11.68 -17.42
CA GLN A 156 18.70 10.77 -18.52
C GLN A 156 20.14 10.94 -18.97
N LEU A 157 20.86 9.83 -19.13
CA LEU A 157 22.24 9.82 -19.58
C LEU A 157 22.34 9.23 -20.99
N ALA A 158 22.87 10.01 -21.92
CA ALA A 158 23.26 9.50 -23.23
C ALA A 158 24.66 8.88 -23.13
N LEU A 159 24.75 7.56 -23.28
CA LEU A 159 26.03 6.89 -23.45
C LEU A 159 26.52 7.06 -24.90
N PRO A 160 27.83 7.18 -25.15
CA PRO A 160 28.37 7.43 -26.49
C PRO A 160 28.07 6.28 -27.47
N GLU A 161 28.12 5.04 -26.98
CA GLU A 161 27.99 3.83 -27.79
C GLU A 161 27.16 2.75 -27.07
N GLU A 162 26.55 1.87 -27.87
CA GLU A 162 25.92 0.65 -27.40
C GLU A 162 26.96 -0.38 -26.94
N GLY A 163 26.60 -1.21 -25.96
CA GLY A 163 27.47 -2.23 -25.39
C GLY A 163 27.36 -2.36 -23.88
N THR A 164 28.24 -3.18 -23.29
CA THR A 164 28.29 -3.36 -21.84
C THR A 164 29.06 -2.21 -21.19
N TRP A 165 28.45 -1.59 -20.19
CA TRP A 165 29.02 -0.50 -19.41
C TRP A 165 28.98 -0.85 -17.92
N GLU A 166 30.05 -0.51 -17.21
CA GLU A 166 30.09 -0.52 -15.75
C GLU A 166 29.84 0.90 -15.25
N LEU A 167 28.80 1.07 -14.43
CA LEU A 167 28.41 2.34 -13.86
C LEU A 167 28.71 2.33 -12.36
N SER A 168 29.45 3.33 -11.89
CA SER A 168 29.65 3.59 -10.46
C SER A 168 29.23 5.01 -10.12
N PHE A 169 28.66 5.18 -8.93
CA PHE A 169 28.17 6.49 -8.47
C PHE A 169 29.00 6.94 -7.29
N THR A 170 29.33 8.23 -7.27
CA THR A 170 30.16 8.80 -6.21
C THR A 170 29.52 10.06 -5.67
N VAL A 171 29.31 10.07 -4.36
CA VAL A 171 28.94 11.25 -3.60
C VAL A 171 30.20 11.95 -3.15
N ILE A 172 30.33 13.23 -3.46
CA ILE A 172 31.48 14.06 -3.13
C ILE A 172 31.02 15.16 -2.18
N GLY A 173 31.46 15.10 -0.93
CA GLY A 173 31.19 16.11 0.09
C GLY A 173 31.94 17.43 -0.15
N PRO A 174 31.51 18.54 0.48
CA PRO A 174 32.20 19.83 0.37
C PRO A 174 33.61 19.83 0.99
N ASP A 175 33.87 18.90 1.91
CA ASP A 175 35.17 18.62 2.51
C ASP A 175 36.08 17.75 1.61
N GLY A 176 35.57 17.31 0.45
CA GLY A 176 36.27 16.42 -0.47
C GLY A 176 36.14 14.94 -0.12
N GLY A 177 35.37 14.59 0.91
CA GLY A 177 35.04 13.20 1.22
C GLY A 177 34.32 12.53 0.05
N CYS A 178 34.65 11.28 -0.25
CA CYS A 178 34.08 10.54 -1.37
C CYS A 178 33.44 9.24 -0.89
N VAL A 179 32.16 9.06 -1.18
CA VAL A 179 31.42 7.83 -0.91
C VAL A 179 31.07 7.16 -2.21
N TRP A 180 31.58 5.95 -2.38
CA TRP A 180 31.38 5.14 -3.57
C TRP A 180 30.18 4.23 -3.39
N GLY A 181 29.25 4.30 -4.34
CA GLY A 181 28.17 3.32 -4.49
C GLY A 181 28.69 2.01 -5.06
N GLU A 182 27.87 0.96 -4.93
CA GLU A 182 28.16 -0.32 -5.57
C GLU A 182 28.15 -0.18 -7.10
N PRO A 183 29.17 -0.69 -7.81
CA PRO A 183 29.19 -0.66 -9.25
C PRO A 183 28.12 -1.60 -9.81
N ILE A 184 27.49 -1.20 -10.91
CA ILE A 184 26.48 -1.99 -11.61
C ILE A 184 26.89 -2.16 -13.07
N SER A 185 26.61 -3.32 -13.65
CA SER A 185 26.84 -3.61 -15.05
C SER A 185 25.54 -3.53 -15.83
N ILE A 186 25.50 -2.72 -16.90
CA ILE A 186 24.33 -2.60 -17.76
C ILE A 186 24.69 -2.85 -19.23
N THR A 187 23.71 -3.23 -20.04
CA THR A 187 23.86 -3.29 -21.50
C THR A 187 23.13 -2.12 -22.15
N ALA A 188 23.86 -1.17 -22.71
CA ALA A 188 23.31 -0.04 -23.46
C ALA A 188 22.92 -0.48 -24.89
N GLY A 189 21.72 -0.10 -25.34
CA GLY A 189 21.16 -0.49 -26.65
C GLY A 189 19.95 -1.43 -26.58
N GLY A 190 19.31 -1.59 -25.42
CA GLY A 190 18.12 -2.44 -25.26
C GLY A 190 16.84 -1.83 -25.84
N GLU A 191 15.89 -2.66 -26.29
CA GLU A 191 14.58 -2.26 -26.85
C GLU A 191 13.55 -1.74 -25.83
N GLN A 192 13.92 -1.48 -24.56
CA GLN A 192 12.92 -0.99 -23.61
C GLN A 192 12.41 0.41 -24.00
N PRO A 193 11.10 0.68 -23.89
CA PRO A 193 10.57 2.00 -24.19
C PRO A 193 11.07 3.04 -23.17
N THR A 194 12.02 3.90 -23.55
CA THR A 194 12.49 5.08 -22.75
C THR A 194 11.47 6.18 -22.58
N VAL A 195 10.31 6.06 -23.22
CA VAL A 195 9.40 7.18 -23.31
C VAL A 195 8.85 7.45 -21.92
N ALA A 196 9.26 8.59 -21.37
CA ALA A 196 8.79 9.10 -20.09
C ALA A 196 7.28 8.94 -20.00
N PHE A 197 6.79 8.37 -18.90
CA PHE A 197 5.37 8.13 -18.76
C PHE A 197 4.60 9.44 -18.88
N ARG A 198 3.70 9.51 -19.86
CA ARG A 198 2.86 10.69 -20.08
C ARG A 198 1.52 10.52 -19.38
N HIS A 199 1.26 11.42 -18.43
CA HIS A 199 -0.04 11.53 -17.78
C HIS A 199 -1.16 11.68 -18.83
N PHE A 200 -2.26 10.96 -18.61
CA PHE A 200 -3.45 10.94 -19.47
C PHE A 200 -3.20 10.48 -20.92
N SER A 201 -2.13 9.71 -21.15
CA SER A 201 -1.97 8.93 -22.39
C SER A 201 -3.04 7.85 -22.52
N VAL A 202 -3.17 7.26 -23.71
CA VAL A 202 -4.09 6.13 -23.96
C VAL A 202 -3.85 4.98 -22.98
N GLN A 203 -2.57 4.69 -22.69
CA GLN A 203 -2.17 3.67 -21.72
C GLN A 203 -2.64 4.03 -20.30
N HIS A 204 -2.47 5.29 -19.88
CA HIS A 204 -2.94 5.76 -18.58
C HIS A 204 -4.47 5.67 -18.44
N LEU A 205 -5.20 6.14 -19.45
CA LEU A 205 -6.66 6.12 -19.46
C LEU A 205 -7.21 4.69 -19.48
N ALA A 206 -6.56 3.78 -20.22
CA ALA A 206 -6.92 2.37 -20.21
C ALA A 206 -6.72 1.74 -18.82
N ALA A 207 -5.62 2.06 -18.12
CA ALA A 207 -5.38 1.60 -16.76
C ALA A 207 -6.43 2.14 -15.77
N LEU A 208 -6.73 3.45 -15.83
CA LEU A 208 -7.78 4.08 -15.00
C LEU A 208 -9.17 3.45 -15.25
N ALA A 209 -9.52 3.20 -16.51
CA ALA A 209 -10.77 2.54 -16.88
C ALA A 209 -10.83 1.10 -16.34
N GLY A 210 -9.71 0.37 -16.39
CA GLY A 210 -9.60 -0.97 -15.82
C GLY A 210 -9.81 -0.98 -14.30
N VAL A 211 -9.18 -0.05 -13.57
CA VAL A 211 -9.37 0.10 -12.12
C VAL A 211 -10.82 0.44 -11.79
N LEU A 212 -11.42 1.39 -12.51
CA LEU A 212 -12.82 1.77 -12.30
C LEU A 212 -13.78 0.59 -12.58
N ALA A 213 -13.54 -0.18 -13.64
CA ALA A 213 -14.31 -1.37 -13.94
C ALA A 213 -14.19 -2.42 -12.83
N ALA A 214 -12.98 -2.66 -12.31
CA ALA A 214 -12.77 -3.57 -11.17
C ALA A 214 -13.55 -3.14 -9.93
N VAL A 215 -13.53 -1.84 -9.59
CA VAL A 215 -14.33 -1.28 -8.49
C VAL A 215 -15.82 -1.52 -8.71
N ILE A 216 -16.34 -1.24 -9.90
CA ILE A 216 -17.76 -1.46 -10.24
C ILE A 216 -18.14 -2.94 -10.09
N VAL A 217 -17.29 -3.85 -10.58
CA VAL A 217 -17.52 -5.30 -10.47
C VAL A 217 -17.58 -5.73 -9.00
N VAL A 218 -16.63 -5.28 -8.17
CA VAL A 218 -16.62 -5.61 -6.73
C VAL A 218 -17.86 -5.06 -6.03
N LEU A 219 -18.27 -3.82 -6.36
CA LEU A 219 -19.49 -3.23 -5.80
C LEU A 219 -20.76 -3.95 -6.27
N ALA A 220 -20.84 -4.34 -7.54
CA ALA A 220 -21.97 -5.10 -8.07
C ALA A 220 -22.06 -6.48 -7.41
N LEU A 221 -20.94 -7.20 -7.31
CA LEU A 221 -20.86 -8.51 -6.69
C LEU A 221 -21.23 -8.43 -5.20
N SER A 222 -20.70 -7.45 -4.46
CA SER A 222 -21.01 -7.29 -3.03
C SER A 222 -22.49 -7.02 -2.72
N ARG A 223 -23.29 -6.57 -3.72
CA ARG A 223 -24.76 -6.43 -3.58
C ARG A 223 -25.50 -7.75 -3.71
N THR A 224 -24.98 -8.69 -4.50
CA THR A 224 -25.65 -9.97 -4.78
C THR A 224 -25.20 -11.12 -3.88
N LEU A 225 -24.05 -10.97 -3.20
CA LEU A 225 -23.49 -12.01 -2.33
C LEU A 225 -24.23 -12.17 -1.00
N ASP A 226 -24.32 -13.40 -0.51
CA ASP A 226 -24.78 -13.70 0.86
C ASP A 226 -23.78 -13.21 1.92
N PRO A 227 -24.21 -12.97 3.18
CA PRO A 227 -23.33 -12.44 4.24
C PRO A 227 -22.01 -13.21 4.43
N LYS A 228 -22.04 -14.55 4.32
CA LYS A 228 -20.84 -15.39 4.42
C LYS A 228 -19.86 -15.14 3.27
N MET A 229 -20.38 -15.02 2.05
CA MET A 229 -19.56 -14.74 0.86
C MET A 229 -19.01 -13.32 0.86
N LYS A 230 -19.76 -12.34 1.40
CA LYS A 230 -19.26 -10.97 1.60
C LYS A 230 -18.05 -10.95 2.51
N THR A 231 -18.10 -11.63 3.65
CA THR A 231 -16.94 -11.71 4.55
C THR A 231 -15.77 -12.46 3.90
N GLY A 232 -16.04 -13.46 3.06
CA GLY A 232 -15.00 -14.12 2.25
C GLY A 232 -14.34 -13.17 1.24
N LEU A 233 -15.14 -12.37 0.52
CA LEU A 233 -14.64 -11.35 -0.42
C LEU A 233 -13.83 -10.27 0.30
N GLU A 234 -14.32 -9.78 1.42
CA GLU A 234 -13.62 -8.83 2.30
C GLU A 234 -12.24 -9.36 2.71
N PHE A 235 -12.18 -10.60 3.20
CA PHE A 235 -10.92 -11.25 3.58
C PHE A 235 -9.99 -11.44 2.37
N ALA A 236 -10.52 -11.81 1.20
CA ALA A 236 -9.74 -11.94 -0.02
C ALA A 236 -9.12 -10.61 -0.46
N LEU A 237 -9.87 -9.50 -0.39
CA LEU A 237 -9.35 -8.17 -0.73
C LEU A 237 -8.22 -7.74 0.23
N VAL A 238 -8.38 -7.99 1.53
CA VAL A 238 -7.34 -7.73 2.53
C VAL A 238 -6.09 -8.54 2.23
N LEU A 239 -6.26 -9.83 1.92
CA LEU A 239 -5.15 -10.72 1.60
C LEU A 239 -4.41 -10.25 0.34
N VAL A 240 -5.12 -9.84 -0.71
CA VAL A 240 -4.52 -9.28 -1.92
C VAL A 240 -3.69 -8.03 -1.63
N LEU A 241 -4.21 -7.10 -0.80
CA LEU A 241 -3.47 -5.90 -0.39
C LEU A 241 -2.19 -6.25 0.38
N TRP A 242 -2.25 -7.24 1.27
CA TRP A 242 -1.08 -7.71 2.01
C TRP A 242 -0.06 -8.41 1.13
N LEU A 243 -0.50 -9.25 0.19
CA LEU A 243 0.41 -9.87 -0.77
C LEU A 243 1.09 -8.81 -1.63
N ASN A 244 0.36 -7.79 -2.08
CA ASN A 244 0.92 -6.66 -2.82
C ASN A 244 1.97 -5.92 -2.00
N GLU A 245 1.70 -5.62 -0.73
CA GLU A 245 2.67 -4.94 0.15
C GLU A 245 3.93 -5.79 0.37
N ILE A 246 3.77 -7.09 0.62
CA ILE A 246 4.91 -8.02 0.77
C ILE A 246 5.72 -8.08 -0.53
N SER A 247 5.05 -8.17 -1.68
CA SER A 247 5.71 -8.14 -2.99
C SER A 247 6.45 -6.83 -3.23
N TYR A 248 5.88 -5.68 -2.84
CA TYR A 248 6.52 -4.37 -2.90
C TYR A 248 7.78 -4.33 -2.04
N GLN A 249 7.70 -4.70 -0.77
CA GLN A 249 8.85 -4.72 0.15
C GLN A 249 9.94 -5.67 -0.35
N LEU A 250 9.57 -6.88 -0.77
CA LEU A 250 10.52 -7.87 -1.29
C LEU A 250 11.20 -7.40 -2.58
N TYR A 251 10.45 -6.74 -3.48
CA TYR A 251 11.00 -6.20 -4.71
C TYR A 251 12.05 -5.11 -4.45
N TRP A 252 11.74 -4.14 -3.59
CA TRP A 252 12.68 -3.08 -3.24
C TRP A 252 13.89 -3.61 -2.47
N TYR A 253 13.70 -4.66 -1.67
CA TYR A 253 14.80 -5.35 -1.00
C TYR A 253 15.73 -6.07 -1.98
N LEU A 254 15.18 -6.88 -2.89
CA LEU A 254 15.97 -7.65 -3.86
C LEU A 254 16.68 -6.78 -4.90
N THR A 255 16.14 -5.60 -5.19
CA THR A 255 16.73 -4.65 -6.15
C THR A 255 17.72 -3.68 -5.50
N GLY A 256 17.95 -3.76 -4.19
CA GLY A 256 18.85 -2.86 -3.45
C GLY A 256 18.33 -1.42 -3.30
N GLY A 257 17.15 -1.12 -3.83
CA GLY A 257 16.54 0.22 -3.78
C GLY A 257 15.73 0.52 -2.51
N TRP A 258 15.71 -0.40 -1.53
CA TRP A 258 15.02 -0.17 -0.26
C TRP A 258 15.70 0.96 0.52
N TYR A 259 14.91 1.95 0.92
CA TYR A 259 15.36 3.09 1.72
C TYR A 259 14.31 3.46 2.77
N ALA A 260 14.79 3.84 3.96
CA ALA A 260 13.92 4.16 5.09
C ALA A 260 12.89 5.26 4.77
N ALA A 261 13.24 6.28 4.00
CA ALA A 261 12.29 7.37 3.70
C ALA A 261 11.22 6.98 2.69
N THR A 262 11.50 6.04 1.77
CA THR A 262 10.61 5.73 0.64
C THR A 262 9.88 4.41 0.77
N ALA A 263 10.42 3.43 1.50
CA ALA A 263 9.88 2.08 1.59
C ALA A 263 9.26 1.75 2.96
N LEU A 264 9.27 2.67 3.93
CA LEU A 264 8.62 2.43 5.22
C LEU A 264 7.10 2.29 5.08
N ILE A 265 6.54 1.24 5.66
CA ILE A 265 5.09 1.03 5.69
C ILE A 265 4.37 2.09 6.52
N VAL A 266 5.10 2.89 7.32
CA VAL A 266 4.53 3.95 8.15
C VAL A 266 3.98 5.11 7.31
N GLN A 267 4.26 5.12 5.99
CA GLN A 267 3.55 5.97 5.06
C GLN A 267 2.04 5.69 5.07
N MET A 268 1.23 6.69 4.72
CA MET A 268 -0.23 6.65 4.86
C MET A 268 -0.88 5.41 4.23
N CYS A 269 -0.38 4.96 3.07
CA CYS A 269 -0.89 3.78 2.37
C CYS A 269 -0.52 2.47 3.10
N GLY A 270 0.76 2.26 3.42
CA GLY A 270 1.21 1.06 4.14
C GLY A 270 0.56 0.95 5.53
N LEU A 271 0.44 2.08 6.23
CA LEU A 271 -0.14 2.12 7.57
C LEU A 271 -1.64 1.77 7.51
N SER A 272 -2.32 2.15 6.44
CA SER A 272 -3.71 1.75 6.19
C SER A 272 -3.85 0.24 5.99
N ILE A 273 -2.90 -0.42 5.32
CA ILE A 273 -2.89 -1.88 5.12
C ILE A 273 -2.71 -2.62 6.46
N ILE A 274 -1.78 -2.15 7.31
CA ILE A 274 -1.61 -2.68 8.67
C ILE A 274 -2.89 -2.50 9.49
N MET A 275 -3.45 -1.29 9.49
CA MET A 275 -4.68 -1.00 10.25
C MET A 275 -5.86 -1.82 9.76
N LEU A 276 -5.94 -2.14 8.47
CA LEU A 276 -7.00 -2.97 7.92
C LEU A 276 -7.03 -4.35 8.60
N PHE A 277 -5.86 -5.00 8.77
CA PHE A 277 -5.78 -6.29 9.45
C PHE A 277 -6.23 -6.21 10.92
N ILE A 278 -5.87 -5.12 11.61
CA ILE A 278 -6.29 -4.86 12.98
C ILE A 278 -7.81 -4.66 13.06
N VAL A 279 -8.40 -3.88 12.13
CA VAL A 279 -9.84 -3.62 12.06
C VAL A 279 -10.65 -4.90 11.85
N PHE A 280 -10.13 -5.88 11.10
CA PHE A 280 -10.76 -7.19 10.94
C PHE A 280 -10.81 -8.00 12.24
N ALA A 281 -9.81 -7.86 13.12
CA ALA A 281 -9.75 -8.57 14.40
C ALA A 281 -10.52 -7.85 15.53
N LEU A 282 -10.73 -6.55 15.42
CA LEU A 282 -11.40 -5.73 16.44
C LEU A 282 -12.91 -6.00 16.51
N PRO A 283 -13.53 -5.91 17.70
CA PRO A 283 -14.97 -5.94 17.83
C PRO A 283 -15.61 -4.68 17.27
N GLU A 284 -16.90 -4.77 16.98
CA GLU A 284 -17.71 -3.58 16.69
C GLU A 284 -17.69 -2.64 17.89
N GLY A 285 -17.43 -1.37 17.62
CA GLY A 285 -17.26 -0.35 18.64
C GLY A 285 -16.66 0.94 18.08
N LYS A 286 -16.51 1.94 18.94
CA LYS A 286 -16.03 3.28 18.57
C LYS A 286 -14.66 3.26 17.91
N ILE A 287 -13.72 2.47 18.44
CA ILE A 287 -12.34 2.38 17.93
C ILE A 287 -12.32 1.80 16.51
N ARG A 288 -13.04 0.70 16.26
CA ARG A 288 -13.14 0.09 14.93
C ARG A 288 -13.68 1.08 13.90
N ARG A 289 -14.69 1.88 14.27
CA ARG A 289 -15.27 2.90 13.41
C ARG A 289 -14.27 4.01 13.06
N ILE A 290 -13.57 4.56 14.06
CA ILE A 290 -12.57 5.61 13.84
C ILE A 290 -11.44 5.09 12.94
N MET A 291 -10.94 3.88 13.18
CA MET A 291 -9.90 3.28 12.33
C MET A 291 -10.40 3.08 10.89
N TYR A 292 -11.66 2.65 10.73
CA TYR A 292 -12.24 2.48 9.39
C TYR A 292 -12.38 3.82 8.65
N GLU A 293 -12.84 4.88 9.33
CA GLU A 293 -12.92 6.23 8.76
C GLU A 293 -11.52 6.75 8.35
N LEU A 294 -10.49 6.46 9.16
CA LEU A 294 -9.11 6.84 8.87
C LEU A 294 -8.53 6.07 7.68
N ILE A 295 -8.70 4.74 7.64
CA ILE A 295 -8.30 3.90 6.50
C ILE A 295 -9.01 4.36 5.23
N TYR A 296 -10.31 4.68 5.32
CA TYR A 296 -11.05 5.17 4.17
C TYR A 296 -10.47 6.50 3.66
N PHE A 297 -10.18 7.45 4.55
CA PHE A 297 -9.60 8.73 4.17
C PHE A 297 -8.19 8.59 3.57
N TRP A 298 -7.29 7.87 4.24
CA TRP A 298 -5.91 7.70 3.79
C TRP A 298 -5.77 6.78 2.58
N GLY A 299 -6.44 5.63 2.61
CA GLY A 299 -6.39 4.65 1.54
C GLY A 299 -7.03 5.18 0.26
N LEU A 300 -8.23 5.78 0.33
CA LEU A 300 -8.90 6.31 -0.86
C LEU A 300 -8.20 7.57 -1.38
N GLY A 301 -7.85 8.51 -0.50
CA GLY A 301 -7.18 9.75 -0.89
C GLY A 301 -5.81 9.50 -1.53
N GLY A 302 -4.99 8.68 -0.88
CA GLY A 302 -3.66 8.32 -1.38
C GLY A 302 -3.72 7.53 -2.69
N ALA A 303 -4.60 6.54 -2.79
CA ALA A 303 -4.75 5.75 -4.02
C ALA A 303 -5.25 6.61 -5.20
N LEU A 304 -6.19 7.52 -4.97
CA LEU A 304 -6.65 8.44 -6.01
C LEU A 304 -5.52 9.35 -6.51
N GLN A 305 -4.70 9.89 -5.61
CA GLN A 305 -3.55 10.71 -6.00
C GLN A 305 -2.52 9.88 -6.78
N ALA A 306 -2.19 8.68 -6.32
CA ALA A 306 -1.26 7.78 -6.98
C ALA A 306 -1.74 7.37 -8.39
N LEU A 307 -3.06 7.18 -8.55
CA LEU A 307 -3.67 6.87 -9.85
C LEU A 307 -3.71 8.08 -10.79
N LEU A 308 -3.97 9.29 -10.30
CA LEU A 308 -4.07 10.47 -11.17
C LEU A 308 -2.71 11.03 -11.57
N THR A 309 -1.74 10.97 -10.65
CA THR A 309 -0.37 11.46 -10.84
C THR A 309 0.63 10.36 -10.52
N PRO A 310 0.69 9.29 -11.32
CA PRO A 310 1.64 8.22 -11.10
C PRO A 310 3.08 8.70 -11.29
N ASP A 311 3.97 8.31 -10.38
CA ASP A 311 5.41 8.58 -10.45
C ASP A 311 6.17 7.39 -11.05
N ILE A 312 5.90 7.08 -12.32
CA ILE A 312 6.56 5.99 -13.06
C ILE A 312 7.86 6.46 -13.72
N GLY A 313 8.05 7.78 -13.87
CA GLY A 313 9.32 8.36 -14.29
C GLY A 313 9.74 8.07 -15.72
N PHE A 314 11.06 7.97 -15.90
CA PHE A 314 11.70 7.70 -17.19
C PHE A 314 11.73 6.21 -17.54
N ARG A 315 11.22 5.33 -16.67
CA ARG A 315 11.13 3.89 -16.91
C ARG A 315 9.98 3.49 -17.83
N GLY A 316 9.02 4.39 -18.05
CA GLY A 316 7.90 4.16 -18.97
C GLY A 316 6.93 3.08 -18.48
N PHE A 317 6.00 2.67 -19.35
CA PHE A 317 5.04 1.60 -19.08
C PHE A 317 5.29 0.43 -20.05
N PRO A 318 5.16 -0.84 -19.61
CA PRO A 318 4.82 -1.32 -18.28
C PRO A 318 6.04 -1.46 -17.35
N ASP A 319 5.94 -0.95 -16.13
CA ASP A 319 6.96 -1.14 -15.09
C ASP A 319 6.31 -1.41 -13.73
N TYR A 320 7.00 -2.18 -12.89
CA TYR A 320 6.62 -2.42 -11.51
C TYR A 320 7.38 -1.44 -10.62
N LYS A 321 6.66 -0.55 -9.95
CA LYS A 321 7.19 0.36 -8.94
C LYS A 321 6.46 0.16 -7.64
#